data_AF-A0A7R8WY70-F1
#
_entry.id   AF-A0A7R8WY70-F1
#
_cell.length_a   1.000
_cell.length_b   1.000
_cell.length_c   1.000
_cell.angle_alpha   90.00
_cell.angle_beta   90.00
_cell.angle_gamma   90.00
#
_symmetry.space_group_name_H-M   'P 1'
#
loop_
_entity.id
_entity.type
_entity.pdbx_description
1 polymer ?
#
loop_
_entity_poly.entity_id
_entity_poly.type
_entity_poly.pdbx_seq_one_letter_code
_entity_poly.pdbx_strand_id
1 'polypeptide(L)'
;MSKYAIVSFADCLRREMKKWNVSVHTIEPTIYKTPMSDESGMKKNLQTLWDKCPKDIQESYGHEYYKDFVVTLAKNMNNAKPVSCIGEVIDDMVDAIAGETPKVRRNPQGQRNPQGQEKPP
;
A
#
# COMPACT_ATOMS: atom_id res chain seq x y z
N MET A 1 -4.10 -4.44 -10.90
CA MET A 1 -3.21 -4.20 -12.06
C MET A 1 -2.35 -2.95 -11.91
N SER A 2 -2.91 -1.77 -11.62
CA SER A 2 -2.14 -0.51 -11.60
C SER A 2 -0.93 -0.47 -10.66
N LYS A 3 -1.04 -1.07 -9.46
CA LYS A 3 0.09 -1.15 -8.51
C LYS A 3 1.30 -1.90 -9.08
N TYR A 4 1.04 -3.02 -9.75
CA TYR A 4 2.09 -3.82 -10.39
C TYR A 4 2.68 -3.08 -11.60
N ALA A 5 1.81 -2.44 -12.40
CA ALA A 5 2.25 -1.66 -13.55
C ALA A 5 3.25 -0.56 -13.18
N ILE A 6 3.04 0.15 -12.06
CA ILE A 6 3.99 1.16 -11.55
C ILE A 6 5.36 0.54 -11.24
N VAL A 7 5.39 -0.64 -10.61
CA VAL A 7 6.64 -1.34 -10.30
C VAL A 7 7.39 -1.71 -11.58
N SER A 8 6.71 -2.33 -12.55
CA SER A 8 7.32 -2.70 -13.83
C SER A 8 7.79 -1.46 -14.61
N PHE A 9 6.99 -0.38 -14.60
CA PHE A 9 7.36 0.88 -15.24
C PHE A 9 8.60 1.49 -14.59
N ALA A 10 8.68 1.50 -13.27
CA ALA A 10 9.87 1.97 -12.55
C ALA A 10 11.10 1.10 -12.83
N ASP A 11 10.94 -0.23 -12.97
CA ASP A 11 12.04 -1.13 -13.35
C ASP A 11 12.58 -0.79 -14.75
N CYS A 12 11.71 -0.48 -15.72
CA CYS A 12 12.12 0.01 -17.04
C CYS A 12 12.82 1.38 -16.94
N LEU A 13 12.24 2.33 -16.20
CA LEU A 13 12.82 3.66 -16.02
C LEU A 13 14.22 3.60 -15.40
N ARG A 14 14.49 2.73 -14.42
CA ARG A 14 15.83 2.58 -13.86
C ARG A 14 16.89 2.24 -14.91
N ARG A 15 16.53 1.41 -15.90
CA ARG A 15 17.45 1.00 -16.96
C ARG A 15 17.67 2.14 -17.95
N GLU A 16 16.58 2.78 -18.38
CA GLU A 16 16.66 3.90 -19.31
C GLU A 16 17.41 5.08 -18.72
N MET A 17 17.13 5.41 -17.45
CA MET A 17 17.65 6.60 -16.80
C MET A 17 19.14 6.52 -16.42
N LYS A 18 19.67 5.30 -16.32
CA LYS A 18 21.04 5.03 -15.87
C LYS A 18 22.11 5.78 -16.66
N LYS A 19 21.93 5.94 -17.97
CA LYS A 19 22.91 6.63 -18.85
C LYS A 19 23.03 8.13 -18.58
N TRP A 20 22.06 8.73 -17.90
CA TRP A 20 22.08 10.13 -17.50
C TRP A 20 22.44 10.31 -16.01
N ASN A 21 22.92 9.26 -15.34
CA ASN A 21 23.21 9.25 -13.90
C ASN A 21 22.01 9.67 -13.03
N VAL A 22 20.78 9.41 -13.49
CA VAL A 22 19.56 9.62 -12.71
C VAL A 22 19.13 8.30 -12.09
N SER A 23 19.01 8.27 -10.76
CA SER A 23 18.49 7.12 -10.02
C SER A 23 16.96 7.16 -9.93
N VAL A 24 16.33 5.98 -9.87
CA VAL A 24 14.87 5.84 -9.72
C VAL A 24 14.61 4.88 -8.56
N HIS A 25 13.78 5.31 -7.62
CA HIS A 25 13.48 4.59 -6.38
C HIS A 25 11.96 4.37 -6.26
N THR A 26 11.56 3.20 -5.75
CA THR A 26 10.15 2.92 -5.42
C THR A 26 9.99 2.72 -3.92
N ILE A 27 8.98 3.39 -3.37
CA ILE A 27 8.57 3.26 -1.97
C ILE A 27 7.21 2.59 -1.98
N GLU A 28 7.12 1.41 -1.38
CA GLU A 28 5.97 0.51 -1.45
C GLU A 28 5.35 0.39 -0.05
N PRO A 29 4.63 1.41 0.43
CA PRO A 29 3.98 1.38 1.74
C PRO A 29 2.90 0.31 1.78
N THR A 30 2.72 -0.25 2.98
CA THR A 30 1.56 -1.09 3.31
C THR A 30 0.33 -0.21 3.56
N ILE A 31 -0.71 -0.74 4.22
CA ILE A 31 -1.91 0.02 4.57
C ILE A 31 -1.64 0.82 5.85
N TYR A 32 -1.85 2.14 5.76
CA TYR A 32 -1.85 3.07 6.89
C TYR A 32 -3.26 3.61 7.11
N LYS A 33 -3.58 3.92 8.36
CA LYS A 33 -4.82 4.60 8.77
C LYS A 33 -4.89 5.97 8.11
N THR A 34 -5.56 6.03 6.97
CA THR A 34 -5.82 7.24 6.18
C THR A 34 -7.30 7.25 5.80
N PRO A 35 -7.85 8.35 5.27
CA PRO A 35 -9.23 8.35 4.77
C PRO A 35 -9.50 7.25 3.72
N MET A 36 -8.49 6.81 2.97
CA MET A 36 -8.62 5.70 2.01
C MET A 36 -8.79 4.33 2.67
N SER A 37 -8.33 4.15 3.91
CA SER A 37 -8.45 2.91 4.67
C SER A 37 -9.59 2.98 5.70
N ASP A 38 -10.51 3.94 5.56
CA ASP A 38 -11.65 4.04 6.46
C ASP A 38 -12.58 2.84 6.26
N GLU A 39 -12.80 2.07 7.33
CA GLU A 39 -13.57 0.84 7.28
C GLU A 39 -15.01 1.12 6.84
N SER A 40 -15.63 2.17 7.37
CA SER A 40 -17.04 2.48 7.13
C SER A 40 -17.29 2.89 5.67
N GLY A 41 -16.43 3.76 5.13
CA GLY A 41 -16.47 4.19 3.74
C GLY A 41 -16.22 3.03 2.78
N MET A 42 -15.23 2.19 3.08
CA MET A 42 -14.91 1.02 2.27
C MET A 42 -16.05 0.00 2.23
N LYS A 43 -16.67 -0.32 3.38
CA LYS A 43 -17.84 -1.20 3.46
C LYS A 43 -19.01 -0.66 2.64
N LYS A 44 -19.32 0.63 2.79
CA LYS A 44 -20.41 1.28 2.04
C LYS A 44 -20.18 1.23 0.54
N ASN A 45 -18.95 1.53 0.10
CA ASN A 45 -18.57 1.46 -1.30
C ASN A 45 -18.69 0.05 -1.85
N LEU A 46 -18.21 -0.94 -1.09
CA LEU A 46 -18.27 -2.35 -1.47
C LEU A 46 -19.72 -2.86 -1.57
N GLN A 47 -20.60 -2.49 -0.64
CA GLN A 47 -22.03 -2.80 -0.72
C GLN A 47 -22.67 -2.18 -1.96
N THR A 48 -22.38 -0.90 -2.21
CA THR A 48 -22.91 -0.20 -3.39
C THR A 48 -22.46 -0.87 -4.70
N LEU A 49 -21.22 -1.36 -4.75
CA LEU A 49 -20.71 -2.11 -5.90
C LEU A 49 -21.40 -3.46 -6.05
N TRP A 50 -21.56 -4.19 -4.94
CA TRP A 50 -22.26 -5.47 -4.93
C TRP A 50 -23.71 -5.34 -5.42
N ASP A 51 -24.45 -4.35 -4.90
CA ASP A 51 -25.84 -4.12 -5.28
C ASP A 51 -26.00 -3.71 -6.76
N LYS A 52 -24.97 -3.09 -7.34
CA LYS A 52 -24.92 -2.71 -8.76
C LYS A 52 -24.43 -3.83 -9.67
N CYS A 53 -23.84 -4.90 -9.14
CA CYS A 53 -23.39 -6.02 -9.95
C CYS A 53 -24.58 -6.74 -10.59
N PRO A 54 -24.47 -7.18 -11.86
CA PRO A 54 -25.43 -8.10 -12.46
C PRO A 54 -25.63 -9.37 -11.62
N LYS A 55 -26.84 -9.95 -11.69
CA LYS A 55 -27.22 -11.12 -10.86
C LYS A 55 -26.34 -12.34 -11.12
N ASP A 56 -26.01 -12.60 -12.38
CA ASP A 56 -25.11 -13.68 -12.79
C ASP A 56 -23.73 -13.56 -12.14
N ILE A 57 -23.22 -12.34 -11.98
CA ILE A 57 -21.96 -12.07 -11.28
C ILE A 57 -22.12 -12.29 -9.77
N GLN A 58 -23.20 -11.79 -9.16
CA GLN A 58 -23.46 -12.01 -7.74
C GLN A 58 -23.61 -13.50 -7.40
N GLU A 59 -24.26 -14.27 -8.28
CA GLU A 59 -24.42 -15.72 -8.17
C GLU A 59 -23.09 -16.44 -8.38
N SER A 60 -22.28 -16.02 -9.37
CA SER A 60 -20.97 -16.62 -9.64
C SER A 60 -19.98 -16.44 -8.50
N TYR A 61 -19.96 -15.29 -7.84
CA TYR A 61 -19.13 -15.09 -6.65
C TYR A 61 -19.76 -15.70 -5.40
N GLY A 62 -21.09 -15.63 -5.27
CA GLY A 62 -21.84 -16.11 -4.14
C GLY A 62 -21.91 -15.11 -2.98
N HIS A 63 -23.04 -15.11 -2.28
CA HIS A 63 -23.27 -14.21 -1.14
C HIS A 63 -22.38 -14.51 0.07
N GLU A 64 -22.00 -15.77 0.29
CA GLU A 64 -21.10 -16.14 1.38
C GLU A 64 -19.69 -15.60 1.14
N TYR A 65 -19.17 -15.71 -0.09
CA TYR A 65 -17.89 -15.10 -0.47
C TYR A 65 -17.90 -13.58 -0.24
N TYR A 66 -18.98 -12.90 -0.62
CA TYR A 66 -19.12 -11.47 -0.39
C TYR A 66 -19.04 -11.11 1.10
N LYS A 67 -19.78 -11.83 1.97
CA LYS A 67 -19.75 -11.61 3.42
C LYS A 67 -18.35 -11.82 3.99
N ASP A 68 -17.68 -12.91 3.61
CA ASP A 68 -16.32 -13.23 4.06
C ASP A 68 -15.31 -12.17 3.59
N PHE A 69 -15.47 -11.69 2.37
CA PHE A 69 -14.63 -10.63 1.81
C PHE A 69 -14.80 -9.32 2.57
N VAL A 70 -16.04 -8.93 2.91
CA VAL A 70 -16.34 -7.73 3.72
C VAL A 70 -15.66 -7.82 5.10
N VAL A 71 -15.76 -8.98 5.77
CA VAL A 71 -15.12 -9.21 7.08
C VAL A 71 -13.61 -9.15 6.97
N THR A 72 -13.03 -9.79 5.95
CA THR A 72 -11.58 -9.81 5.71
C THR A 72 -11.05 -8.41 5.42
N LEU A 73 -11.75 -7.66 4.58
CA LEU A 73 -11.39 -6.27 4.25
C LEU A 73 -11.40 -5.39 5.51
N ALA A 74 -12.44 -5.51 6.34
CA ALA A 74 -12.54 -4.78 7.60
C ALA A 74 -11.39 -5.10 8.56
N LYS A 75 -11.06 -6.39 8.73
CA LYS A 75 -9.90 -6.82 9.52
C LYS A 75 -8.60 -6.20 9.01
N ASN A 76 -8.38 -6.20 7.70
CA ASN A 76 -7.19 -5.59 7.09
C ASN A 76 -7.11 -4.07 7.32
N MET A 77 -8.24 -3.36 7.23
CA MET A 77 -8.29 -1.93 7.53
C MET A 77 -8.07 -1.64 9.02
N ASN A 78 -8.51 -2.54 9.91
CA ASN A 78 -8.27 -2.43 11.34
C ASN A 78 -6.81 -2.70 11.73
N ASN A 79 -6.15 -3.59 11.00
CA ASN A 79 -4.72 -3.86 11.16
C ASN A 79 -3.82 -2.85 10.43
N ALA A 80 -4.39 -1.80 9.80
CA ALA A 80 -3.62 -0.74 9.17
C ALA A 80 -2.73 -0.04 10.21
N LYS A 81 -1.49 0.30 9.81
CA LYS A 81 -0.55 1.01 10.67
C LYS A 81 -1.14 2.36 11.11
N PRO A 82 -0.97 2.77 12.37
CA PRO A 82 -1.49 4.05 12.85
C PRO A 82 -0.81 5.23 12.14
N VAL A 83 -1.47 6.39 12.15
CA VAL A 83 -0.94 7.65 11.58
C VAL A 83 0.42 8.02 12.20
N SER A 84 0.64 7.69 13.47
CA SER A 84 1.92 7.91 14.15
C SER A 84 3.11 7.18 13.49
N CYS A 85 2.87 6.10 12.74
CA CYS A 85 3.91 5.37 12.01
C CYS A 85 4.15 5.93 10.60
N ILE A 86 3.46 6.99 10.17
CA ILE A 86 3.63 7.56 8.81
C ILE A 86 5.06 8.06 8.57
N GLY A 87 5.79 8.40 9.64
CA GLY A 87 7.20 8.78 9.60
C GLY A 87 8.07 7.77 8.85
N GLU A 88 7.79 6.46 8.97
CA GLU A 88 8.54 5.41 8.27
C GLU A 88 8.58 5.62 6.75
N VAL A 89 7.48 6.13 6.17
CA VAL A 89 7.41 6.41 4.73
C VAL A 89 8.25 7.63 4.38
N ILE A 90 8.23 8.65 5.25
CA ILE A 90 9.01 9.87 5.07
C ILE A 90 10.51 9.58 5.18
N ASP A 91 10.91 8.71 6.11
CA ASP A 91 12.30 8.32 6.26
C ASP A 91 12.82 7.58 5.02
N ASP A 92 12.01 6.68 4.46
CA ASP A 92 12.33 6.00 3.20
C ASP A 92 12.42 6.99 2.02
N MET A 93 11.62 8.07 2.02
CA MET A 93 11.75 9.16 1.04
C MET A 93 13.05 9.93 1.23
N VAL A 94 13.40 10.29 2.48
CA VAL A 94 14.62 11.02 2.80
C VAL A 94 15.85 10.19 2.43
N ASP A 95 15.89 8.91 2.80
CA ASP A 95 16.98 8.02 2.41
C ASP A 95 17.12 7.88 0.90
N ALA A 96 16.01 7.73 0.17
CA ALA A 96 16.05 7.61 -1.28
C ALA A 96 16.69 8.83 -1.97
N ILE A 97 16.63 10.00 -1.34
CA ILE A 97 17.17 11.27 -1.87
C ILE A 97 18.58 11.56 -1.34
N ALA A 98 18.82 11.34 -0.05
CA ALA A 98 20.00 11.83 0.67
C ALA A 98 20.93 10.71 1.18
N GLY A 99 20.55 9.45 1.05
CA GLY A 99 21.35 8.31 1.51
C GLY A 99 22.61 8.11 0.66
N GLU A 100 23.67 7.59 1.28
CA GLU A 100 24.93 7.27 0.57
C GLU A 100 24.77 6.09 -0.40
N THR A 101 23.96 5.09 -0.01
CA THR A 101 23.68 3.90 -0.82
C THR A 101 22.18 3.57 -0.81
N PRO A 102 21.32 4.41 -1.42
CA PRO A 102 19.89 4.26 -1.33
C PRO A 102 19.39 3.03 -2.08
N LYS A 103 18.50 2.26 -1.46
CA LYS A 103 17.91 1.07 -2.08
C LYS A 103 16.96 1.48 -3.20
N VAL A 104 17.00 0.75 -4.32
CA VAL A 104 16.10 0.99 -5.47
C VAL A 104 14.64 0.71 -5.16
N ARG A 105 14.37 -0.15 -4.17
CA ARG A 105 13.03 -0.51 -3.69
C ARG A 105 13.04 -0.55 -2.17
N ARG A 106 12.08 0.13 -1.55
CA ARG A 106 11.85 0.09 -0.11
C ARG A 106 10.41 -0.25 0.21
N ASN A 107 10.22 -1.05 1.25
CA ASN A 107 8.94 -1.28 1.88
C ASN A 107 9.05 -0.71 3.29
N PRO A 108 8.30 0.36 3.62
CA PRO A 108 8.20 0.91 4.96
C PRO A 108 7.77 -0.15 5.98
N GLN A 109 8.76 -0.85 6.54
CA GLN A 109 8.59 -1.91 7.52
C GLN A 109 9.24 -1.50 8.82
N GLY A 110 8.51 -0.77 9.67
CA GLY A 110 8.65 -0.85 11.13
C GLY A 110 10.08 -0.70 11.62
N GLN A 111 10.88 0.15 10.96
CA GLN A 111 12.21 0.51 11.45
C GLN A 111 12.08 1.37 12.69
N ARG A 112 10.88 1.86 13.05
CA ARG A 112 10.61 2.57 14.29
C ARG A 112 9.62 1.82 15.17
N ASN A 113 9.88 1.80 16.47
CA ASN A 113 8.94 1.31 17.48
C ASN A 113 7.75 2.30 17.63
N PRO A 114 6.66 1.94 18.36
CA PRO A 114 5.51 2.83 18.56
C PRO A 114 5.83 4.20 19.21
N GLN A 115 7.06 4.37 19.72
CA GLN A 115 7.59 5.59 20.32
C GLN A 115 8.44 6.42 19.33
N GLY A 116 8.52 6.02 18.05
CA GLY A 116 9.25 6.73 17.01
C GLY A 116 10.77 6.53 17.03
N GLN A 117 11.29 5.60 17.84
CA GLN A 117 12.72 5.31 17.92
C GLN A 117 13.09 4.20 16.94
N GLU A 118 14.26 4.31 16.32
CA GLU A 118 14.78 3.27 15.44
C GLU A 118 14.94 1.94 16.18
N LYS A 119 14.48 0.85 15.57
CA LYS A 119 14.73 -0.51 16.04
C LYS A 119 16.22 -0.81 15.84
N PRO A 120 16.88 -1.40 16.84
CA PRO A 120 18.26 -1.83 16.68
C PRO A 120 18.36 -2.88 15.54
N PRO A 121 19.54 -2.98 14.89
CA PRO A 121 19.78 -3.87 13.75
C PRO A 121 19.58 -5.35 14.07
#